data_AF-A0A5C5X058-F1
#
_entry.id   AF-A0A5C5X058-F1
#
_cell.length_a   1.000
_cell.length_b   1.000
_cell.length_c   1.000
_cell.angle_alpha   90.00
_cell.angle_beta   90.00
_cell.angle_gamma   90.00
#
_symmetry.space_group_name_H-M   'P 1'
#
loop_
_entity.id
_entity.type
_entity.pdbx_description
1 polymer ?
#
loop_
_entity_poly.entity_id
_entity_poly.type
_entity_poly.pdbx_seq_one_letter_code
_entity_poly.pdbx_strand_id
1 'polypeptide(L)'
;MTGHDNIINRYPVIGASAMMIGTAAFAWLFSRNIGCTAFFFIIGPIIHWLMWREDFDGIQSEFRHRQILKTRLPIQPEQFFDRFYATSNLDRDFVIAFLKFYSHFWNADIQLVRPSDNHFAIDGHCSNDVFFANLHEQFHVSFSDEDISQIDGTFDSLIRSVYKMPRSLSN
;
A
#
# COMPACT_ATOMS: atom_id res chain seq x y z
N MET A 1 24.26 -18.39 -2.78
CA MET A 1 25.05 -17.17 -2.51
C MET A 1 25.42 -16.52 -3.83
N THR A 2 24.55 -15.65 -4.32
CA THR A 2 24.84 -14.66 -5.37
C THR A 2 23.91 -13.49 -5.09
N GLY A 3 24.50 -12.34 -4.77
CA GLY A 3 23.79 -11.13 -4.42
C GLY A 3 23.01 -10.60 -5.61
N HIS A 4 21.70 -10.43 -5.42
CA HIS A 4 20.93 -9.47 -6.19
C HIS A 4 21.02 -8.15 -5.45
N ASP A 5 21.94 -7.31 -5.93
CA ASP A 5 22.06 -5.94 -5.50
C ASP A 5 20.75 -5.20 -5.77
N ASN A 6 20.28 -4.58 -4.69
CA ASN A 6 19.11 -3.72 -4.57
C ASN A 6 19.32 -2.46 -5.44
N ILE A 7 18.88 -2.48 -6.69
CA ILE A 7 18.81 -1.30 -7.56
C ILE A 7 17.43 -0.65 -7.43
N ILE A 8 16.99 -0.32 -6.22
CA ILE A 8 15.82 0.55 -6.00
C ILE A 8 16.10 1.42 -4.77
N ASN A 9 16.81 2.54 -4.97
CA ASN A 9 16.64 3.82 -4.25
C ASN A 9 17.87 4.73 -4.43
N ARG A 10 18.04 5.32 -5.61
CA ARG A 10 19.03 6.39 -5.80
C ARG A 10 18.54 7.64 -6.51
N TYR A 11 17.24 7.88 -6.66
CA TYR A 11 16.77 9.13 -7.26
C TYR A 11 15.47 9.68 -6.65
N PRO A 12 15.58 10.47 -5.57
CA PRO A 12 14.71 11.64 -5.43
C PRO A 12 15.49 12.97 -5.61
N VAL A 13 16.83 12.95 -5.56
CA VAL A 13 17.64 14.18 -5.57
C VAL A 13 17.76 14.82 -6.97
N ILE A 14 17.67 14.02 -8.05
CA ILE A 14 17.76 14.56 -9.42
C ILE A 14 16.43 15.19 -9.88
N GLY A 15 15.28 14.69 -9.39
CA GLY A 15 13.97 15.28 -9.72
C GLY A 15 13.77 16.70 -9.16
N ALA A 16 14.17 16.91 -7.90
CA ALA A 16 14.07 18.22 -7.25
C ALA A 16 14.94 19.30 -7.94
N SER A 17 16.10 18.90 -8.45
CA SER A 17 17.04 19.83 -9.13
C SER A 17 16.56 20.21 -10.53
N ALA A 18 15.95 19.28 -11.28
CA ALA A 18 15.40 19.56 -12.61
C ALA A 18 14.15 20.46 -12.56
N MET A 19 13.30 20.34 -11.53
CA MET A 19 12.14 21.21 -11.34
C MET A 19 12.51 22.66 -10.97
N MET A 20 13.59 22.87 -10.22
CA MET A 20 14.05 24.24 -9.88
C MET A 20 14.59 25.01 -11.10
N ILE A 21 15.20 24.33 -12.06
CA ILE A 21 15.67 24.96 -13.31
C ILE A 21 14.49 25.28 -14.24
N GLY A 22 13.50 24.37 -14.31
CA GLY A 22 12.28 24.59 -15.11
C GLY A 22 11.43 25.77 -14.61
N THR A 23 11.29 25.92 -13.29
CA THR A 23 10.51 27.02 -12.68
C THR A 23 11.13 28.40 -12.90
N ALA A 24 12.47 28.51 -12.91
CA ALA A 24 13.15 29.78 -13.19
C ALA A 24 12.99 30.24 -14.66
N ALA A 25 13.09 29.32 -15.62
CA ALA A 25 12.89 29.63 -17.04
C ALA A 25 11.41 29.97 -17.36
N PHE A 26 10.47 29.30 -16.69
CA PHE A 26 9.04 29.53 -16.87
C PHE A 26 8.55 30.83 -16.22
N ALA A 27 9.10 31.20 -15.05
CA ALA A 27 8.80 32.47 -14.39
C ALA A 27 9.26 33.69 -15.20
N TRP A 28 10.38 33.57 -15.93
CA TRP A 28 10.89 34.63 -16.81
C TRP A 28 10.01 34.87 -18.05
N LEU A 29 9.43 33.80 -18.63
CA LEU A 29 8.51 33.89 -19.77
C LEU A 29 7.15 34.53 -19.42
N PHE A 30 6.73 34.45 -18.15
CA PHE A 30 5.43 34.93 -17.68
C PHE A 30 5.46 36.26 -16.91
N SER A 31 6.64 36.87 -16.67
CA SER A 31 6.80 38.14 -15.95
C SER A 31 6.24 39.37 -16.69
N ARG A 32 5.67 39.19 -17.89
CA ARG A 32 4.98 40.25 -18.65
C ARG A 32 3.49 40.42 -18.29
N ASN A 33 2.89 39.50 -17.53
CA ASN A 33 1.49 39.60 -17.09
C ASN A 33 1.42 39.53 -15.56
N ILE A 34 1.01 40.64 -14.92
CA ILE A 34 0.97 40.79 -13.45
C ILE A 34 0.11 39.69 -12.79
N GLY A 35 -0.93 39.20 -13.47
CA GLY A 35 -1.79 38.11 -12.97
C GLY A 35 -1.08 36.76 -12.75
N CYS A 36 0.04 36.49 -13.45
CA CYS A 36 0.77 35.22 -13.31
C CYS A 36 1.73 35.19 -12.13
N THR A 37 2.19 36.34 -11.63
CA THR A 37 3.12 36.40 -10.50
C THR A 37 2.48 35.94 -9.18
N ALA A 38 1.21 36.29 -8.93
CA ALA A 38 0.48 35.85 -7.74
C ALA A 38 0.34 34.32 -7.66
N PHE A 39 0.17 33.65 -8.80
CA PHE A 39 0.08 32.18 -8.87
C PHE A 39 1.40 31.51 -8.42
N PHE A 40 2.55 32.03 -8.85
CA PHE A 40 3.86 31.44 -8.52
C PHE A 40 4.33 31.73 -7.09
N PHE A 41 4.00 32.88 -6.52
CA PHE A 41 4.47 33.26 -5.17
C PHE A 41 3.51 32.88 -4.04
N ILE A 42 2.23 32.63 -4.34
CA ILE A 42 1.22 32.29 -3.32
C ILE A 42 0.71 30.87 -3.53
N ILE A 43 0.22 30.54 -4.74
CA ILE A 43 -0.44 29.25 -5.00
C ILE A 43 0.58 28.13 -5.16
N GLY A 44 1.68 28.37 -5.86
CA GLY A 44 2.77 27.40 -6.06
C GLY A 44 3.33 26.82 -4.75
N PRO A 45 3.73 27.66 -3.78
CA PRO A 45 4.20 27.19 -2.47
C PRO A 45 3.14 26.42 -1.68
N ILE A 46 1.86 26.80 -1.80
CA ILE A 46 0.75 26.10 -1.13
C ILE A 46 0.55 24.70 -1.74
N ILE A 47 0.48 24.59 -3.07
CA ILE A 47 0.35 23.29 -3.75
C ILE A 47 1.57 22.43 -3.46
N HIS A 48 2.78 22.99 -3.55
CA HIS A 48 4.01 22.28 -3.20
C HIS A 48 4.00 21.81 -1.74
N TRP A 49 3.56 22.65 -0.80
CA TRP A 49 3.44 22.28 0.61
C TRP A 49 2.39 21.18 0.84
N LEU A 50 1.26 21.22 0.13
CA LEU A 50 0.22 20.19 0.19
C LEU A 50 0.72 18.85 -0.36
N MET A 51 1.35 18.84 -1.53
CA MET A 51 1.94 17.62 -2.12
C MET A 51 3.05 17.05 -1.22
N TRP A 52 3.90 17.92 -0.67
CA TRP A 52 4.95 17.51 0.27
C TRP A 52 4.36 16.92 1.55
N ARG A 53 3.19 17.39 2.02
CA ARG A 53 2.55 16.84 3.21
C ARG A 53 2.03 15.42 3.00
N GLU A 54 1.41 15.14 1.85
CA GLU A 54 0.92 13.79 1.51
C GLU A 54 2.06 12.77 1.43
N ASP A 55 3.18 13.14 0.78
CA ASP A 55 4.38 12.31 0.74
C ASP A 55 4.96 12.05 2.15
N PHE A 56 4.92 13.05 3.04
CA PHE A 56 5.41 12.90 4.41
C PHE A 56 4.56 11.98 5.28
N ASP A 57 3.23 12.01 5.11
CA ASP A 57 2.33 11.15 5.86
C ASP A 57 2.57 9.67 5.49
N GLY A 58 2.81 9.38 4.20
CA GLY A 58 3.22 8.04 3.73
C GLY A 58 4.61 7.62 4.26
N ILE A 59 5.59 8.51 4.24
CA ILE A 59 6.93 8.22 4.79
C ILE A 59 6.87 7.91 6.29
N GLN A 60 6.03 8.63 7.06
CA GLN A 60 5.87 8.39 8.49
C GLN A 60 5.15 7.07 8.79
N SER A 61 4.11 6.72 8.03
CA SER A 61 3.38 5.46 8.20
C SER A 61 4.29 4.27 7.88
N GLU A 62 5.06 4.34 6.79
CA GLU A 62 6.04 3.33 6.41
C GLU A 62 7.16 3.20 7.45
N PHE A 63 7.71 4.31 7.93
CA PHE A 63 8.75 4.29 8.97
C PHE A 63 8.22 3.63 10.25
N ARG A 64 7.03 4.01 10.71
CA ARG A 64 6.40 3.42 11.90
C ARG A 64 6.17 1.92 11.70
N HIS A 65 5.69 1.52 10.53
CA HIS A 65 5.50 0.11 10.20
C HIS A 65 6.82 -0.67 10.25
N ARG A 66 7.89 -0.16 9.64
CA ARG A 66 9.24 -0.75 9.71
C ARG A 66 9.77 -0.88 11.14
N GLN A 67 9.49 0.09 12.02
CA GLN A 67 9.87 0.00 13.44
C GLN A 67 9.11 -1.12 14.15
N ILE A 68 7.81 -1.27 13.88
CA ILE A 68 7.00 -2.36 14.44
C ILE A 68 7.55 -3.71 13.96
N LEU A 69 7.83 -3.86 12.66
CA LEU A 69 8.35 -5.11 12.09
C LEU A 69 9.63 -5.60 12.78
N LYS A 70 10.55 -4.68 13.13
CA LYS A 70 11.81 -5.03 13.86
C LYS A 70 11.58 -5.69 15.21
N THR A 71 10.45 -5.43 15.86
CA THR A 71 10.12 -5.97 17.19
C THR A 71 9.27 -7.23 17.13
N ARG A 72 8.78 -7.61 15.95
CA ARG A 72 7.90 -8.76 15.80
C ARG A 72 8.68 -10.06 15.82
N LEU A 73 8.24 -10.98 16.67
CA LEU A 73 8.75 -12.36 16.67
C LEU A 73 8.29 -13.07 15.37
N PRO A 74 9.18 -13.63 14.54
CA PRO A 74 8.77 -14.37 13.35
C PRO A 74 7.88 -15.57 13.73
N ILE A 75 6.86 -15.82 12.91
CA ILE A 75 5.92 -16.94 13.07
C ILE A 75 6.01 -17.79 11.80
N GLN A 76 6.16 -19.11 11.96
CA GLN A 76 6.13 -20.00 10.80
C GLN A 76 4.73 -20.03 10.19
N PRO A 77 4.59 -20.05 8.85
CA PRO A 77 3.27 -20.03 8.19
C PRO A 77 2.30 -21.09 8.71
N GLU A 78 2.81 -22.28 9.05
CA GLU A 78 2.02 -23.41 9.55
C GLU A 78 1.43 -23.15 10.94
N GLN A 79 2.12 -22.33 11.76
CA GLN A 79 1.71 -21.95 13.12
C GLN A 79 0.78 -20.74 13.13
N PHE A 80 0.65 -20.03 12.00
CA PHE A 80 -0.11 -18.80 11.93
C PHE A 80 -1.59 -19.01 12.25
N PHE A 81 -2.18 -20.08 11.71
CA PHE A 81 -3.56 -20.46 12.00
C PHE A 81 -3.75 -20.73 13.50
N ASP A 82 -2.92 -21.59 14.09
CA ASP A 82 -3.04 -21.98 15.50
C ASP A 82 -2.93 -20.77 16.43
N ARG A 83 -2.10 -19.79 16.05
CA ARG A 83 -1.84 -18.62 16.89
C ARG A 83 -2.93 -17.56 16.85
N PHE A 84 -3.62 -17.39 15.72
CA PHE A 84 -4.56 -16.28 15.52
C PHE A 84 -5.99 -16.71 15.22
N TYR A 85 -6.20 -17.92 14.71
CA TYR A 85 -7.47 -18.38 14.16
C TYR A 85 -7.94 -19.74 14.69
N ALA A 86 -7.25 -20.33 15.68
CA ALA A 86 -7.58 -21.64 16.24
C ALA A 86 -9.02 -21.78 16.73
N THR A 87 -9.61 -20.69 17.24
CA THR A 87 -11.00 -20.66 17.73
C THR A 87 -11.97 -20.01 16.74
N SER A 88 -11.53 -19.76 15.50
CA SER A 88 -12.36 -19.18 14.46
C SER A 88 -13.04 -20.28 13.63
N ASN A 89 -14.09 -19.91 12.89
CA ASN A 89 -14.75 -20.80 11.94
C ASN A 89 -14.04 -20.83 10.57
N LEU A 90 -12.82 -20.30 10.46
CA LEU A 90 -12.05 -20.32 9.22
C LEU A 90 -11.36 -21.67 9.06
N ASP A 91 -11.27 -22.13 7.81
CA ASP A 91 -10.50 -23.32 7.47
C ASP A 91 -8.98 -23.04 7.52
N ARG A 92 -8.20 -23.98 8.06
CA ARG A 92 -6.74 -23.82 8.21
C ARG A 92 -6.06 -23.63 6.86
N ASP A 93 -6.39 -24.47 5.88
CA ASP A 93 -5.72 -24.45 4.58
C ASP A 93 -6.06 -23.16 3.83
N PHE A 94 -7.31 -22.70 3.96
CA PHE A 94 -7.71 -21.38 3.48
C PHE A 94 -6.89 -20.25 4.12
N VAL A 95 -6.71 -20.25 5.44
CA VAL A 95 -5.94 -19.21 6.13
C VAL A 95 -4.49 -19.17 5.69
N ILE A 96 -3.85 -20.33 5.54
CA ILE A 96 -2.46 -20.42 5.08
C ILE A 96 -2.35 -19.98 3.60
N ALA A 97 -3.30 -20.38 2.75
CA ALA A 97 -3.33 -19.95 1.35
C ALA A 97 -3.49 -18.43 1.23
N PHE A 98 -4.42 -17.85 2.00
CA PHE A 98 -4.63 -16.41 2.03
C PHE A 98 -3.42 -15.64 2.56
N LEU A 99 -2.76 -16.15 3.60
CA LEU A 99 -1.53 -15.58 4.13
C LEU A 99 -0.42 -15.53 3.06
N LYS A 100 -0.23 -16.61 2.31
CA LYS A 100 0.75 -16.68 1.22
C LYS A 100 0.43 -15.69 0.10
N PHE A 101 -0.83 -15.65 -0.33
CA PHE A 101 -1.32 -14.69 -1.32
C PHE A 101 -1.05 -13.24 -0.88
N TYR A 102 -1.49 -12.88 0.32
CA TYR A 102 -1.36 -11.54 0.85
C TYR A 102 0.11 -11.11 0.98
N SER A 103 0.96 -11.99 1.50
CA SER A 103 2.39 -11.72 1.66
C SER A 103 3.08 -11.54 0.30
N HIS A 104 2.70 -12.36 -0.69
CA HIS A 104 3.24 -12.24 -2.04
C HIS A 104 2.82 -10.94 -2.71
N PHE A 105 1.52 -10.61 -2.66
CA PHE A 105 0.97 -9.41 -3.30
C PHE A 105 1.64 -8.13 -2.77
N TRP A 106 1.82 -8.03 -1.45
CA TRP A 106 2.43 -6.87 -0.80
C TRP A 106 3.96 -6.95 -0.70
N ASN A 107 4.59 -8.00 -1.26
CA ASN A 107 6.01 -8.29 -1.08
C ASN A 107 6.46 -8.24 0.40
N ALA A 108 5.59 -8.70 1.30
CA ALA A 108 5.82 -8.70 2.74
C ALA A 108 6.46 -10.02 3.19
N ASP A 109 7.26 -9.96 4.26
CA ASP A 109 7.76 -11.17 4.91
C ASP A 109 6.60 -11.90 5.59
N ILE A 110 6.24 -13.07 5.04
CA ILE A 110 5.16 -13.93 5.52
C ILE A 110 5.24 -14.23 7.02
N GLN A 111 6.43 -14.28 7.60
CA GLN A 111 6.62 -14.60 9.03
C GLN A 111 6.27 -13.41 9.95
N LEU A 112 6.24 -12.20 9.40
CA LEU A 112 6.03 -10.97 10.15
C LEU A 112 4.61 -10.39 10.00
N VAL A 113 3.83 -10.92 9.07
CA VAL A 113 2.42 -10.54 8.87
C VAL A 113 1.62 -10.81 10.14
N ARG A 114 0.66 -9.93 10.46
CA ARG A 114 -0.27 -10.03 11.59
C ARG A 114 -1.70 -9.72 11.15
N PRO A 115 -2.72 -10.26 11.86
CA PRO A 115 -4.12 -9.97 11.54
C PRO A 115 -4.47 -8.48 11.54
N SER A 116 -3.79 -7.67 12.37
CA SER A 116 -4.00 -6.23 12.46
C SER A 116 -3.29 -5.41 11.38
N ASP A 117 -2.52 -6.03 10.48
CA ASP A 117 -1.79 -5.30 9.45
C ASP A 117 -2.73 -4.77 8.39
N ASN A 118 -2.59 -3.49 8.06
CA ASN A 118 -3.36 -2.83 7.01
C ASN A 118 -2.39 -2.26 5.97
N HIS A 119 -2.01 -3.07 4.98
CA HIS A 119 -1.07 -2.66 3.95
C HIS A 119 -1.66 -1.61 3.00
N PHE A 120 -2.98 -1.51 2.85
CA PHE A 120 -3.62 -0.41 2.11
C PHE A 120 -3.34 0.95 2.76
N ALA A 121 -3.28 1.01 4.09
CA ALA A 121 -2.96 2.24 4.81
C ALA A 121 -1.44 2.55 4.84
N ILE A 122 -0.59 1.57 4.52
CA ILE A 122 0.87 1.70 4.55
C ILE A 122 1.41 2.02 3.15
N ASP A 123 0.89 1.37 2.13
CA ASP A 123 1.30 1.51 0.74
C ASP A 123 0.21 2.22 -0.06
N GLY A 124 0.32 3.55 -0.12
CA GLY A 124 -0.64 4.42 -0.82
C GLY A 124 -0.60 4.31 -2.35
N HIS A 125 0.24 3.44 -2.91
CA HIS A 125 0.41 3.30 -4.36
C HIS A 125 -0.34 2.11 -4.98
N CYS A 126 -0.89 1.20 -4.17
CA CYS A 126 -1.64 0.08 -4.69
C CYS A 126 -3.11 0.46 -4.95
N SER A 127 -3.57 0.26 -6.18
CA SER A 127 -5.01 0.39 -6.49
C SER A 127 -5.78 -0.79 -5.92
N ASN A 128 -6.85 -0.52 -5.17
CA ASN A 128 -7.81 -1.51 -4.68
C ASN A 128 -8.26 -2.46 -5.80
N ASP A 129 -8.49 -1.94 -7.00
CA ASP A 129 -8.96 -2.71 -8.16
C ASP A 129 -8.01 -3.86 -8.49
N VAL A 130 -6.71 -3.62 -8.43
CA VAL A 130 -5.69 -4.64 -8.74
C VAL A 130 -5.73 -5.73 -7.67
N PHE A 131 -5.83 -5.36 -6.39
CA PHE A 131 -5.90 -6.34 -5.31
C PHE A 131 -7.15 -7.22 -5.40
N PHE A 132 -8.33 -6.62 -5.59
CA PHE A 132 -9.59 -7.37 -5.67
C PHE A 132 -9.67 -8.22 -6.95
N ALA A 133 -9.10 -7.78 -8.07
CA ALA A 133 -8.98 -8.60 -9.27
C ALA A 133 -8.11 -9.86 -9.04
N ASN A 134 -6.99 -9.71 -8.32
CA ASN A 134 -6.13 -10.85 -7.96
C ASN A 134 -6.84 -11.81 -6.98
N LEU A 135 -7.66 -11.29 -6.07
CA LEU A 135 -8.50 -12.14 -5.21
C LEU A 135 -9.55 -12.92 -6.02
N HIS A 136 -10.14 -12.29 -7.03
CA HIS A 136 -11.08 -12.96 -7.92
C HIS A 136 -10.43 -14.12 -8.67
N GLU A 137 -9.24 -13.90 -9.22
CA GLU A 137 -8.49 -14.94 -9.92
C GLU A 137 -8.09 -16.11 -9.00
N GLN A 138 -7.59 -15.81 -7.80
CA GLN A 138 -7.02 -16.81 -6.91
C GLN A 138 -8.06 -17.57 -6.08
N PHE A 139 -9.15 -16.91 -5.67
CA PHE A 139 -10.14 -17.46 -4.74
C PHE A 139 -11.55 -17.58 -5.35
N HIS A 140 -11.74 -17.14 -6.60
CA HIS A 140 -13.04 -17.14 -7.29
C HIS A 140 -14.13 -16.42 -6.49
N VAL A 141 -13.78 -15.29 -5.89
CA VAL A 141 -14.71 -14.42 -5.16
C VAL A 141 -14.92 -13.13 -5.93
N SER A 142 -16.09 -12.53 -5.82
CA SER A 142 -16.36 -11.21 -6.40
C SER A 142 -16.86 -10.28 -5.30
N PHE A 143 -16.40 -9.04 -5.32
CA PHE A 143 -16.80 -8.00 -4.36
C PHE A 143 -17.58 -6.93 -5.10
N SER A 144 -18.72 -6.53 -4.55
CA SER A 144 -19.38 -5.30 -4.98
C SER A 144 -18.69 -4.08 -4.37
N ASP A 145 -18.90 -2.90 -4.95
CA ASP A 145 -18.38 -1.64 -4.39
C ASP A 145 -18.86 -1.41 -2.94
N GLU A 146 -20.09 -1.86 -2.63
CA GLU A 146 -20.65 -1.79 -1.28
C GLU A 146 -19.89 -2.69 -0.31
N ASP A 147 -19.52 -3.91 -0.72
CA ASP A 147 -18.70 -4.81 0.10
C ASP A 147 -17.31 -4.22 0.35
N ILE A 148 -16.68 -3.66 -0.69
CA ILE A 148 -15.35 -3.05 -0.60
C ILE A 148 -15.38 -1.89 0.40
N SER A 149 -16.43 -1.07 0.38
CA SER A 149 -16.56 0.08 1.27
C SER A 149 -16.67 -0.29 2.77
N GLN A 150 -17.08 -1.53 3.09
CA GLN A 150 -17.23 -2.02 4.47
C GLN A 150 -15.95 -2.68 5.01
N ILE A 151 -14.95 -2.91 4.17
CA ILE A 151 -13.70 -3.56 4.54
C ILE A 151 -12.72 -2.51 5.07
N ASP A 152 -12.25 -2.68 6.31
CA ASP A 152 -11.32 -1.74 6.94
C ASP A 152 -9.86 -1.82 6.40
N GLY A 153 -9.56 -2.84 5.59
CA GLY A 153 -8.27 -3.06 4.92
C GLY A 153 -7.26 -3.85 5.76
N THR A 154 -7.56 -4.17 7.02
CA THR A 154 -6.73 -5.09 7.82
C THR A 154 -6.73 -6.51 7.24
N PHE A 155 -5.66 -7.26 7.48
CA PHE A 155 -5.58 -8.66 7.07
C PHE A 155 -6.77 -9.48 7.60
N ASP A 156 -7.17 -9.28 8.86
CA ASP A 156 -8.29 -9.99 9.49
C ASP A 156 -9.65 -9.65 8.84
N SER A 157 -9.90 -8.39 8.50
CA SER A 157 -11.15 -8.04 7.81
C SER A 157 -11.19 -8.66 6.42
N LEU A 158 -10.11 -8.55 5.67
CA LEU A 158 -9.99 -9.06 4.30
C LEU A 158 -10.21 -10.57 4.25
N ILE A 159 -9.49 -11.34 5.07
CA ILE A 159 -9.60 -12.80 5.05
C ILE A 159 -11.02 -13.27 5.42
N ARG A 160 -11.68 -12.60 6.37
CA ARG A 160 -13.05 -12.92 6.78
C ARG A 160 -14.05 -12.56 5.70
N SER A 161 -13.86 -11.44 5.03
CA SER A 161 -14.73 -11.02 3.92
C SER A 161 -14.60 -11.99 2.75
N VAL A 162 -13.38 -12.36 2.35
CA VAL A 162 -13.15 -13.37 1.30
C VAL A 162 -13.76 -14.72 1.67
N TYR A 163 -13.60 -15.16 2.93
CA TYR A 163 -14.15 -16.45 3.36
C TYR A 163 -15.68 -16.51 3.35
N LYS A 164 -16.35 -15.38 3.61
CA LYS A 164 -17.81 -15.29 3.59
C LYS A 164 -18.39 -15.19 2.19
N MET A 165 -17.59 -14.78 1.20
CA MET A 165 -18.08 -14.59 -0.15
C MET A 165 -18.47 -15.92 -0.81
N PRO A 166 -19.62 -15.96 -1.50
CA PRO A 166 -19.96 -17.12 -2.31
C PRO A 166 -18.92 -17.26 -3.43
N ARG A 167 -18.40 -18.47 -3.62
CA ARG A 167 -17.50 -18.75 -4.75
C ARG A 167 -18.30 -18.65 -6.04
N SER A 168 -17.89 -17.77 -6.95
CA SER A 168 -18.46 -17.71 -8.28
C SER A 168 -18.13 -19.01 -8.98
N LEU A 169 -19.14 -19.83 -9.26
CA LEU A 169 -18.99 -20.99 -10.13
C LEU A 169 -18.59 -20.45 -11.51
N SER A 170 -17.34 -20.67 -11.90
CA SER A 170 -16.89 -20.41 -13.27
C SER A 170 -17.68 -21.35 -14.20
N ASN A 171 -18.69 -20.81 -14.89
CA ASN A 171 -19.30 -21.46 -16.05
C ASN A 171 -18.36 -21.38 -17.25
#